data_AF-A0A7X2NU49-F1
#
_entry.id   AF-A0A7X2NU49-F1
#
_cell.length_a   1.000
_cell.length_b   1.000
_cell.length_c   1.000
_cell.angle_alpha   90.00
_cell.angle_beta   90.00
_cell.angle_gamma   90.00
#
_symmetry.space_group_name_H-M   'P 1'
#
loop_
_entity.id
_entity.type
_entity.pdbx_description
1 polymer ?
#
loop_
_entity_poly.entity_id
_entity_poly.type
_entity_poly.pdbx_seq_one_letter_code
_entity_poly.pdbx_strand_id
1 'polypeptide(L)'
;MYIVYLLLSLIEYAFALNAFKKKINPVSIYLIIWNIMIGLYETHWVRYNEITMFCWFTVIVFQFIFFISCIFGSKCIFTRNGRSNDVTLDDKTLLKGILILTVIASFAIIPNFVNFIHKYSFNFMDEMNQVYQDRLTGNRGFEMIPYLGTLVSVAVLLSGIYFRKFGFNKWLLFPLLMSLLDTLPGGGRSGVIIELLLFLMPVLLFGKVKSNESSKMKKRNIILILIAVVVLVVVFWQMSSVRSRWMTTDQYMSPTMVKLFRISPAIYKTFLYITEPFVTLSEYLKDQTFQFGINTFGMFYNILNKIGFNLPYERYQTAYYVPMECNVATYIREIIQDFTYFVALFVTAFLGLLSGTTFISTRYKLDDISEARCSILGTIITLSFFMFFLRETVFWVLVIITPIYLKILSQHKYAIQIGSNAE
;
A
#
# COMPACT_ATOMS: atom_id res chain seq x y z
N MET A 1 -24.99 -14.14 4.50
CA MET A 1 -23.65 -14.17 5.14
C MET A 1 -23.10 -12.78 5.42
N TYR A 2 -23.20 -11.82 4.51
CA TYR A 2 -22.71 -10.45 4.73
C TYR A 2 -23.18 -9.80 6.04
N ILE A 3 -24.46 -9.94 6.42
CA ILE A 3 -24.97 -9.39 7.69
C ILE A 3 -24.22 -9.96 8.90
N VAL A 4 -23.93 -11.27 8.89
CA VAL A 4 -23.14 -11.92 9.96
C VAL A 4 -21.73 -11.36 9.98
N TYR A 5 -21.09 -11.24 8.81
CA TYR A 5 -19.76 -10.65 8.68
C TYR A 5 -19.70 -9.19 9.18
N LEU A 6 -20.72 -8.38 8.85
CA LEU A 6 -20.84 -7.00 9.30
C LEU A 6 -21.01 -6.91 10.82
N LEU A 7 -21.88 -7.74 11.41
CA LEU A 7 -22.07 -7.80 12.86
C LEU A 7 -20.77 -8.19 13.59
N LEU A 8 -20.05 -9.20 13.10
CA LEU A 8 -18.73 -9.58 13.62
C LEU A 8 -17.73 -8.42 13.52
N SER A 9 -17.69 -7.74 12.38
CA SER A 9 -16.84 -6.56 12.17
C SER A 9 -17.15 -5.43 13.15
N LEU A 10 -18.42 -5.18 13.46
CA LEU A 10 -18.83 -4.17 14.44
C LEU A 10 -18.38 -4.54 15.86
N ILE A 11 -18.49 -5.82 16.24
CA ILE A 11 -18.03 -6.33 17.53
C ILE A 11 -16.50 -6.17 17.64
N GLU A 12 -15.75 -6.66 16.66
CA GLU A 12 -14.29 -6.55 16.62
C GLU A 12 -13.82 -5.09 16.64
N TYR A 13 -14.50 -4.21 15.91
CA TYR A 13 -14.23 -2.78 15.95
C TYR A 13 -14.43 -2.19 17.35
N ALA A 14 -15.51 -2.55 18.06
CA ALA A 14 -15.75 -2.10 19.44
C ALA A 14 -14.64 -2.57 20.40
N PHE A 15 -14.19 -3.82 20.29
CA PHE A 15 -13.06 -4.33 21.06
C PHE A 15 -11.75 -3.61 20.71
N ALA A 16 -11.50 -3.36 19.42
CA ALA A 16 -10.32 -2.64 18.97
C ALA A 16 -10.30 -1.19 19.47
N LEU A 17 -11.45 -0.51 19.51
CA LEU A 17 -11.56 0.82 20.12
C LEU A 17 -11.13 0.81 21.58
N ASN A 18 -11.54 -0.21 22.35
CA ASN A 18 -11.15 -0.33 23.75
C ASN A 18 -9.65 -0.63 23.90
N ALA A 19 -9.12 -1.60 23.15
CA ALA A 19 -7.72 -2.01 23.23
C ALA A 19 -6.75 -0.92 22.77
N PHE A 20 -7.03 -0.28 21.63
CA PHE A 20 -6.16 0.73 21.04
C PHE A 20 -6.49 2.15 21.48
N LYS A 21 -7.62 2.41 22.15
CA LYS A 21 -8.08 3.76 22.57
C LYS A 21 -8.00 4.80 21.44
N LYS A 22 -8.20 4.38 20.19
CA LYS A 22 -8.17 5.22 19.00
C LYS A 22 -9.10 4.65 17.93
N LYS A 23 -9.85 5.55 17.26
CA LYS A 23 -10.80 5.22 16.18
C LYS A 23 -10.12 4.59 14.96
N ILE A 24 -9.03 5.20 14.52
CA ILE A 24 -8.20 4.68 13.43
C ILE A 24 -7.02 3.92 14.05
N ASN A 25 -7.05 2.60 13.88
CA ASN A 25 -6.07 1.62 14.31
C ASN A 25 -5.98 0.47 13.26
N PRO A 26 -4.99 -0.43 13.33
CA PRO A 26 -4.79 -1.46 12.30
C PRO A 26 -6.02 -2.35 12.06
N VAL A 27 -6.72 -2.75 13.12
CA VAL A 27 -7.96 -3.55 13.02
C VAL A 27 -9.06 -2.74 12.31
N SER A 28 -9.30 -1.50 12.72
CA SER A 28 -10.34 -0.68 12.09
C SER A 28 -10.09 -0.45 10.60
N ILE A 29 -8.83 -0.30 10.17
CA ILE A 29 -8.49 -0.12 8.76
C ILE A 29 -8.83 -1.39 7.99
N TYR A 30 -8.40 -2.56 8.51
CA TYR A 30 -8.72 -3.86 7.93
C TYR A 30 -10.24 -4.01 7.76
N LEU A 31 -10.99 -3.79 8.84
CA LEU A 31 -12.45 -3.95 8.84
C LEU A 31 -13.14 -2.99 7.87
N ILE A 32 -12.78 -1.70 7.85
CA ILE A 32 -13.39 -0.72 6.95
C ILE A 32 -13.18 -1.12 5.50
N ILE A 33 -11.95 -1.45 5.12
CA ILE A 33 -11.60 -1.78 3.74
C ILE A 33 -12.32 -3.04 3.26
N TRP A 34 -12.35 -4.09 4.08
CA TRP A 34 -13.04 -5.32 3.73
C TRP A 34 -14.56 -5.15 3.69
N ASN A 35 -15.16 -4.38 4.60
CA ASN A 35 -16.58 -4.07 4.55
C ASN A 35 -16.94 -3.20 3.34
N ILE A 36 -16.07 -2.29 2.88
CA ILE A 36 -16.28 -1.54 1.63
C ILE A 36 -16.30 -2.51 0.45
N MET A 37 -15.30 -3.39 0.34
CA MET A 37 -15.23 -4.38 -0.75
C MET A 37 -16.46 -5.28 -0.78
N ILE A 38 -16.77 -5.92 0.35
CA ILE A 38 -17.88 -6.89 0.43
C ILE A 38 -19.22 -6.16 0.28
N GLY A 39 -19.39 -4.99 0.90
CA GLY A 39 -20.59 -4.18 0.75
C GLY A 39 -20.83 -3.74 -0.69
N LEU A 40 -19.77 -3.39 -1.44
CA LEU A 40 -19.88 -3.11 -2.87
C LEU A 40 -20.24 -4.36 -3.68
N TYR A 41 -19.66 -5.52 -3.36
CA TYR A 41 -20.03 -6.78 -3.99
C TYR A 41 -21.54 -7.09 -3.81
N GLU A 42 -22.07 -6.92 -2.60
CA GLU A 42 -23.48 -7.16 -2.27
C GLU A 42 -24.47 -6.16 -2.91
N THR A 43 -23.98 -5.07 -3.54
CA THR A 43 -24.87 -4.19 -4.32
C THR A 43 -25.39 -4.85 -5.60
N HIS A 44 -24.76 -5.94 -6.05
CA HIS A 44 -25.05 -6.62 -7.31
C HIS A 44 -25.10 -5.69 -8.53
N TRP A 45 -24.33 -4.60 -8.51
CA TRP A 45 -24.17 -3.74 -9.68
C TRP A 45 -23.46 -4.45 -10.84
N VAL A 46 -22.63 -5.43 -10.51
CA VAL A 46 -22.09 -6.43 -11.43
C VAL A 46 -22.54 -7.80 -10.94
N ARG A 47 -23.05 -8.63 -11.85
CA ARG A 47 -23.60 -9.96 -11.55
C ARG A 47 -22.49 -11.01 -11.53
N TYR A 48 -21.76 -11.06 -10.41
CA TYR A 48 -20.70 -12.04 -10.19
C TYR A 48 -21.20 -13.46 -9.92
N ASN A 49 -20.28 -14.42 -9.94
CA ASN A 49 -20.53 -15.77 -9.42
C ASN A 49 -20.84 -15.71 -7.92
N GLU A 50 -21.64 -16.66 -7.44
CA GLU A 50 -21.96 -16.77 -6.02
C GLU A 50 -20.73 -17.13 -5.19
N ILE A 51 -20.58 -16.45 -4.05
CA ILE A 51 -19.52 -16.73 -3.09
C ILE A 51 -19.84 -18.01 -2.32
N THR A 52 -18.91 -18.96 -2.37
CA THR A 52 -19.06 -20.24 -1.67
C THR A 52 -19.07 -20.04 -0.15
N MET A 53 -19.76 -20.92 0.57
CA MET A 53 -19.74 -20.92 2.05
C MET A 53 -18.33 -21.10 2.61
N PHE A 54 -17.48 -21.88 1.92
CA PHE A 54 -16.09 -22.07 2.28
C PHE A 54 -15.26 -20.77 2.17
N CYS A 55 -15.51 -19.95 1.14
CA CYS A 55 -14.88 -18.63 1.03
C CYS A 55 -15.31 -17.68 2.17
N TRP A 56 -16.60 -17.64 2.50
CA TRP A 56 -17.09 -16.86 3.64
C TRP A 56 -16.42 -17.27 4.95
N PHE A 57 -16.34 -18.57 5.23
CA PHE A 57 -15.67 -19.08 6.42
C PHE A 57 -14.18 -18.71 6.41
N THR A 58 -13.51 -18.84 5.27
CA THR A 58 -12.10 -18.47 5.11
C THR A 58 -11.87 -17.00 5.48
N VAL A 59 -12.64 -16.08 4.90
CA VAL A 59 -12.48 -14.64 5.20
C VAL A 59 -12.72 -14.33 6.68
N ILE A 60 -13.75 -14.91 7.29
CA ILE A 60 -14.05 -14.71 8.72
C ILE A 60 -12.91 -15.23 9.59
N VAL A 61 -12.36 -16.41 9.30
CA VAL A 61 -11.25 -16.99 10.07
C VAL A 61 -9.99 -16.13 9.95
N PHE A 62 -9.62 -15.70 8.74
CA PHE A 62 -8.44 -14.84 8.53
C PHE A 62 -8.59 -13.49 9.24
N GLN A 63 -9.77 -12.88 9.16
CA GLN A 63 -10.09 -11.65 9.90
C GLN A 63 -9.96 -11.85 11.41
N PHE A 64 -10.56 -12.92 11.94
CA PHE A 64 -10.53 -13.20 13.37
C PHE A 64 -9.11 -13.45 13.87
N ILE A 65 -8.30 -14.21 13.13
CA ILE A 65 -6.89 -14.45 13.45
C ILE A 65 -6.07 -13.15 13.42
N PHE A 66 -6.28 -12.31 12.40
CA PHE A 66 -5.64 -11.00 12.32
C PHE A 66 -6.02 -10.12 13.52
N PHE A 67 -7.31 -10.06 13.85
CA PHE A 67 -7.87 -9.30 14.97
C PHE A 67 -7.26 -9.74 16.31
N ILE A 68 -7.37 -11.02 16.68
CA ILE A 68 -6.87 -11.56 17.95
C ILE A 68 -5.37 -11.33 18.07
N SER A 69 -4.61 -11.58 17.00
CA SER A 69 -3.16 -11.40 17.02
C SER A 69 -2.77 -9.92 17.14
N CYS A 70 -3.53 -9.01 16.55
CA CYS A 70 -3.34 -7.57 16.70
C CYS A 70 -3.62 -7.10 18.14
N ILE A 71 -4.67 -7.61 18.78
CA ILE A 71 -4.96 -7.36 20.20
C ILE A 71 -3.85 -7.92 21.08
N PHE A 72 -3.37 -9.14 20.82
CA PHE A 72 -2.27 -9.73 21.57
C PHE A 72 -0.98 -8.90 21.43
N GLY A 73 -0.61 -8.55 20.19
CA GLY A 73 0.54 -7.68 19.91
C GLY A 73 0.48 -6.33 20.60
N SER A 74 -0.72 -5.76 20.75
CA SER A 74 -0.92 -4.50 21.49
C SER A 74 -0.56 -4.60 22.99
N LYS A 75 -0.64 -5.80 23.57
CA LYS A 75 -0.34 -6.06 24.99
C LYS A 75 1.12 -6.45 25.24
N CYS A 76 1.82 -7.01 24.26
CA CYS A 76 3.20 -7.51 24.43
C CYS A 76 4.23 -6.43 24.82
N ILE A 77 4.03 -5.16 24.46
CA ILE A 77 5.00 -4.08 24.71
C ILE A 77 4.83 -3.42 26.09
N PHE A 78 3.69 -3.61 26.75
CA PHE A 78 3.37 -2.91 27.99
C PHE A 78 4.28 -3.29 29.18
N THR A 79 5.13 -4.31 29.03
CA THR A 79 6.02 -4.82 30.10
C THR A 79 7.41 -4.16 30.14
N ARG A 80 7.76 -3.22 29.26
CA ARG A 80 9.09 -2.57 29.28
C ARG A 80 9.02 -1.09 29.64
N ASN A 81 8.98 -0.80 30.94
CA ASN A 81 8.96 0.54 31.56
C ASN A 81 10.24 1.40 31.37
N GLY A 82 11.10 1.07 30.41
CA GLY A 82 12.22 1.93 30.07
C GLY A 82 11.77 3.00 29.08
N ARG A 83 11.78 4.28 29.48
CA ARG A 83 11.94 5.37 28.51
C ARG A 83 13.26 5.10 27.79
N SER A 84 13.22 4.45 26.64
CA SER A 84 14.38 4.44 25.76
C SER A 84 14.64 5.90 25.39
N ASN A 85 15.92 6.30 25.42
CA ASN A 85 16.39 7.54 24.81
C ASN A 85 16.26 7.42 23.29
N ASP A 86 15.08 7.11 22.78
CA ASP A 86 14.85 6.93 21.36
C ASP A 86 14.93 8.29 20.69
N VAL A 87 15.86 8.38 19.75
CA VAL A 87 16.16 9.56 18.95
C VAL A 87 14.97 9.84 18.07
N THR A 88 14.22 10.86 18.43
CA THR A 88 13.37 11.52 17.45
C THR A 88 14.26 12.37 16.56
N LEU A 89 14.15 12.21 15.25
CA LEU A 89 14.84 13.07 14.31
C LEU A 89 14.27 14.49 14.41
N ASP A 90 15.14 15.49 14.29
CA ASP A 90 14.66 16.88 14.16
C ASP A 90 14.24 17.17 12.71
N ASP A 91 13.57 18.32 12.54
CA ASP A 91 13.10 18.84 11.25
C ASP A 91 14.21 18.79 10.18
N LYS A 92 15.36 19.41 10.47
CA LYS A 92 16.45 19.58 9.49
C LYS A 92 17.04 18.23 9.06
N THR A 93 17.28 17.33 10.00
CA THR A 93 17.90 16.02 9.74
C THR A 93 16.97 15.15 8.91
N LEU A 94 15.68 15.10 9.27
CA LEU A 94 14.69 14.32 8.53
C LEU A 94 14.49 14.88 7.11
N LEU A 95 14.39 16.21 6.97
CA LEU A 95 14.25 16.86 5.67
C LEU A 95 15.46 16.61 4.76
N LYS A 96 16.68 16.75 5.30
CA LYS A 96 17.91 16.44 4.56
C LYS A 96 17.91 14.98 4.11
N GLY A 97 17.49 14.07 4.99
CA GLY A 97 17.36 12.64 4.68
C GLY A 97 16.39 12.37 3.52
N ILE A 98 15.23 13.02 3.52
CA ILE A 98 14.24 12.94 2.44
C ILE A 98 14.85 13.41 1.11
N LEU A 99 15.52 14.56 1.12
CA LEU A 99 16.12 15.14 -0.08
C LEU A 99 17.23 14.27 -0.65
N ILE A 100 18.10 13.70 0.20
CA ILE A 100 19.17 12.78 -0.23
C ILE A 100 18.56 11.57 -0.96
N LEU A 101 17.57 10.90 -0.37
CA LEU A 101 16.92 9.75 -1.01
C LEU A 101 16.26 10.14 -2.34
N THR A 102 15.63 11.31 -2.40
CA THR A 102 14.96 11.80 -3.60
C THR A 102 15.96 12.09 -4.73
N VAL A 103 17.11 12.67 -4.39
CA VAL A 103 18.21 12.92 -5.35
C VAL A 103 18.83 11.61 -5.83
N ILE A 104 19.02 10.62 -4.95
CA ILE A 104 19.52 9.30 -5.36
C ILE A 104 18.53 8.63 -6.31
N ALA A 105 17.23 8.66 -5.99
CA ALA A 105 16.19 8.10 -6.84
C ALA A 105 16.07 8.82 -8.19
N SER A 106 16.31 10.14 -8.23
CA SER A 106 16.17 10.92 -9.46
C SER A 106 17.18 10.54 -10.55
N PHE A 107 18.35 10.01 -10.18
CA PHE A 107 19.31 9.44 -11.13
C PHE A 107 18.74 8.26 -11.94
N ALA A 108 17.76 7.53 -11.40
CA ALA A 108 17.04 6.50 -12.16
C ALA A 108 15.79 7.05 -12.84
N ILE A 109 14.99 7.83 -12.10
CA ILE A 109 13.66 8.23 -12.55
C ILE A 109 13.74 9.19 -13.74
N ILE A 110 14.63 10.19 -13.71
CA ILE A 110 14.71 11.20 -14.77
C ILE A 110 15.11 10.55 -16.10
N PRO A 111 16.20 9.76 -16.20
CA PRO A 111 16.53 9.09 -17.46
C PRO A 111 15.43 8.13 -17.94
N ASN A 112 14.83 7.35 -17.04
CA ASN A 112 13.73 6.44 -17.39
C ASN A 112 12.53 7.22 -17.97
N PHE A 113 12.20 8.36 -17.38
CA PHE A 113 11.11 9.21 -17.85
C PHE A 113 11.45 9.92 -19.17
N VAL A 114 12.69 10.39 -19.37
CA VAL A 114 13.13 10.98 -20.64
C VAL A 114 13.04 9.95 -21.77
N ASN A 115 13.54 8.73 -21.56
CA ASN A 115 13.43 7.64 -22.54
C ASN A 115 11.97 7.29 -22.84
N PHE A 116 11.12 7.31 -21.81
CA PHE A 116 9.69 7.12 -21.97
C PHE A 116 9.04 8.21 -22.84
N ILE A 117 9.35 9.49 -22.61
CA ILE A 117 8.85 10.61 -23.43
C ILE A 117 9.39 10.54 -24.85
N HIS A 118 10.64 10.14 -25.05
CA HIS A 118 11.19 9.95 -26.40
C HIS A 118 10.42 8.86 -27.18
N LYS A 119 9.98 7.79 -26.51
CA LYS A 119 9.24 6.71 -27.17
C LYS A 119 7.77 7.06 -27.45
N TYR A 120 7.05 7.62 -26.47
CA TYR A 120 5.59 7.80 -26.54
C TYR A 120 5.16 9.27 -26.70
N SER A 121 6.10 10.18 -26.93
CA SER A 121 5.91 11.63 -26.98
C SER A 121 5.37 12.26 -25.68
N PHE A 122 5.20 13.58 -25.65
CA PHE A 122 4.55 14.28 -24.52
C PHE A 122 3.05 13.94 -24.39
N ASN A 123 2.43 13.40 -25.45
CA ASN A 123 1.03 12.98 -25.45
C ASN A 123 0.85 11.51 -25.03
N PHE A 124 1.84 10.92 -24.34
CA PHE A 124 1.83 9.53 -23.87
C PHE A 124 0.58 9.13 -23.07
N MET A 125 -0.15 10.11 -22.51
CA MET A 125 -1.41 9.87 -21.81
C MET A 125 -2.45 9.21 -22.72
N ASP A 126 -2.52 9.57 -24.00
CA ASP A 126 -3.44 8.93 -24.96
C ASP A 126 -2.95 7.54 -25.40
N GLU A 127 -1.65 7.28 -25.28
CA GLU A 127 -1.00 6.01 -25.61
C GLU A 127 -0.89 5.05 -24.42
N MET A 128 -1.54 5.35 -23.29
CA MET A 128 -1.42 4.55 -22.05
C MET A 128 -1.75 3.06 -22.22
N ASN A 129 -2.65 2.71 -23.15
CA ASN A 129 -2.93 1.32 -23.48
C ASN A 129 -1.72 0.65 -24.15
N GLN A 130 -1.05 1.34 -25.09
CA GLN A 130 0.18 0.86 -25.73
C GLN A 130 1.32 0.72 -24.70
N VAL A 131 1.53 1.73 -23.86
CA VAL A 131 2.52 1.69 -22.76
C VAL A 131 2.33 0.46 -21.88
N TYR A 132 1.08 0.15 -21.55
CA TYR A 132 0.74 -1.02 -20.75
C TYR A 132 1.01 -2.32 -21.49
N GLN A 133 0.64 -2.44 -22.77
CA GLN A 133 0.90 -3.63 -23.59
C GLN A 133 2.38 -3.88 -23.80
N ASP A 134 3.17 -2.86 -24.14
CA ASP A 134 4.62 -2.94 -24.32
C ASP A 134 5.33 -3.39 -23.03
N ARG A 135 4.79 -3.01 -21.87
CA ARG A 135 5.28 -3.53 -20.59
C ARG A 135 4.98 -5.00 -20.40
N LEU A 136 3.77 -5.46 -20.74
CA LEU A 136 3.37 -6.86 -20.58
C LEU A 136 4.16 -7.78 -21.51
N THR A 137 4.42 -7.34 -22.73
CA THR A 137 5.14 -8.11 -23.76
C THR A 137 6.65 -7.99 -23.67
N GLY A 138 7.17 -7.13 -22.78
CA GLY A 138 8.59 -6.81 -22.71
C GLY A 138 9.09 -5.94 -23.89
N ASN A 139 8.21 -5.52 -24.80
CA ASN A 139 8.55 -4.73 -25.98
C ASN A 139 8.68 -3.23 -25.69
N ARG A 140 9.22 -2.87 -24.54
CA ARG A 140 9.35 -1.47 -24.11
C ARG A 140 10.29 -0.66 -24.99
N GLY A 141 11.20 -1.28 -25.73
CA GLY A 141 12.15 -0.59 -26.61
C GLY A 141 13.20 0.24 -25.87
N PHE A 142 13.24 0.18 -24.54
CA PHE A 142 14.28 0.75 -23.69
C PHE A 142 14.36 -0.01 -22.36
N GLU A 143 15.56 -0.09 -21.81
CA GLU A 143 15.80 -0.65 -20.49
C GLU A 143 15.63 0.44 -19.42
N MET A 144 15.00 0.08 -18.30
CA MET A 144 14.88 0.96 -17.14
C MET A 144 15.94 0.60 -16.12
N ILE A 145 16.55 1.59 -15.48
CA ILE A 145 17.42 1.37 -14.32
C ILE A 145 16.55 0.74 -13.21
N PRO A 146 16.79 -0.54 -12.84
CA PRO A 146 15.88 -1.26 -11.97
C PRO A 146 16.09 -0.88 -10.51
N TYR A 147 15.01 -0.89 -9.74
CA TYR A 147 14.96 -0.75 -8.28
C TYR A 147 15.46 0.57 -7.67
N LEU A 148 16.41 1.29 -8.26
CA LEU A 148 16.93 2.54 -7.70
C LEU A 148 15.84 3.61 -7.54
N GLY A 149 14.88 3.66 -8.46
CA GLY A 149 13.70 4.52 -8.37
C GLY A 149 12.84 4.27 -7.13
N THR A 150 12.81 3.04 -6.60
CA THR A 150 11.98 2.66 -5.43
C THR A 150 12.41 3.36 -4.12
N LEU A 151 13.60 3.96 -4.07
CA LEU A 151 14.02 4.81 -2.95
C LEU A 151 13.13 6.04 -2.81
N VAL A 152 12.44 6.47 -3.88
CA VAL A 152 11.46 7.55 -3.81
C VAL A 152 10.31 7.21 -2.89
N SER A 153 9.86 5.95 -2.85
CA SER A 153 8.78 5.50 -1.96
C SER A 153 9.17 5.61 -0.49
N VAL A 154 10.44 5.35 -0.16
CA VAL A 154 11.00 5.60 1.18
C VAL A 154 10.96 7.10 1.49
N ALA A 155 11.37 7.96 0.54
CA ALA A 155 11.32 9.40 0.71
C ALA A 155 9.88 9.94 0.86
N VAL A 156 8.90 9.37 0.16
CA VAL A 156 7.48 9.71 0.28
C VAL A 156 6.92 9.31 1.65
N LEU A 157 7.22 8.10 2.13
CA LEU A 157 6.87 7.67 3.48
C LEU A 157 7.45 8.61 4.55
N LEU A 158 8.74 8.92 4.46
CA LEU A 158 9.40 9.86 5.37
C LEU A 158 8.82 11.27 5.27
N SER A 159 8.37 11.68 4.09
CA SER A 159 7.66 12.96 3.91
C SER A 159 6.31 12.98 4.63
N GLY A 160 5.60 11.85 4.69
CA GLY A 160 4.39 11.70 5.50
C GLY A 160 4.66 11.83 7.00
N ILE A 161 5.73 11.19 7.48
CA ILE A 161 6.20 11.29 8.88
C ILE A 161 6.60 12.73 9.22
N TYR A 162 7.44 13.35 8.38
CA TYR A 162 7.84 14.75 8.52
C TYR A 162 6.61 15.65 8.58
N PHE A 163 5.68 15.47 7.64
CA PHE A 163 4.48 16.29 7.56
C PHE A 163 3.64 16.20 8.85
N ARG A 164 3.49 15.00 9.39
CA ARG A 164 2.76 14.76 10.63
C ARG A 164 3.40 15.46 11.83
N LYS A 165 4.74 15.42 11.92
CA LYS A 165 5.52 15.95 13.05
C LYS A 165 5.70 17.47 12.99
N PHE A 166 6.11 18.00 11.84
CA PHE A 166 6.56 19.39 11.67
C PHE A 166 5.61 20.24 10.82
N GLY A 167 4.65 19.61 10.14
CA GLY A 167 3.73 20.28 9.22
C GLY A 167 4.28 20.38 7.80
N PHE A 168 3.65 21.21 6.97
CA PHE A 168 3.96 21.29 5.55
C PHE A 168 5.26 22.05 5.29
N ASN A 169 6.11 21.47 4.45
CA ASN A 169 7.27 22.11 3.85
C ASN A 169 7.19 21.91 2.33
N LYS A 170 7.48 22.95 1.54
CA LYS A 170 7.42 22.90 0.06
C LYS A 170 8.30 21.81 -0.54
N TRP A 171 9.41 21.47 0.14
CA TRP A 171 10.34 20.43 -0.28
C TRP A 171 9.74 19.02 -0.24
N LEU A 172 8.65 18.81 0.52
CA LEU A 172 7.92 17.53 0.53
C LEU A 172 7.18 17.25 -0.78
N LEU A 173 6.97 18.28 -1.62
CA LEU A 173 6.39 18.09 -2.95
C LEU A 173 7.37 17.41 -3.91
N PHE A 174 8.68 17.52 -3.67
CA PHE A 174 9.69 16.95 -4.55
C PHE A 174 9.65 15.41 -4.61
N PRO A 175 9.69 14.65 -3.49
CA PRO A 175 9.54 13.20 -3.55
C PRO A 175 8.19 12.75 -4.12
N LEU A 176 7.10 13.49 -3.87
CA LEU A 176 5.79 13.19 -4.46
C LEU A 176 5.78 13.39 -5.98
N LEU A 177 6.43 14.44 -6.48
CA LEU A 177 6.56 14.66 -7.93
C LEU A 177 7.43 13.57 -8.56
N MET A 178 8.55 13.23 -7.93
CA MET A 178 9.43 12.17 -8.41
C MET A 178 8.73 10.81 -8.44
N SER A 179 7.91 10.48 -7.44
CA SER A 179 7.18 9.21 -7.41
C SER A 179 6.09 9.14 -8.48
N LEU A 180 5.47 10.29 -8.80
CA LEU A 180 4.59 10.41 -9.96
C LEU A 180 5.34 10.13 -11.27
N LEU A 181 6.50 10.75 -11.47
CA LEU A 181 7.33 10.52 -12.65
C LEU A 181 7.80 9.07 -12.78
N ASP A 182 8.08 8.38 -11.66
CA ASP A 182 8.46 6.96 -11.66
C ASP A 182 7.28 6.05 -12.04
N THR A 183 6.05 6.43 -11.66
CA THR A 183 4.86 5.62 -11.89
C THR A 183 4.36 5.67 -13.34
N LEU A 184 4.52 6.82 -14.02
CA LEU A 184 3.99 7.04 -15.38
C LEU A 184 4.54 6.06 -16.43
N PRO A 185 5.87 5.80 -16.53
CA PRO A 185 6.41 4.79 -17.44
C PRO A 185 5.92 3.36 -17.17
N GLY A 186 5.40 3.12 -15.97
CA GLY A 186 4.80 1.87 -15.59
C GLY A 186 3.40 1.64 -16.17
N GLY A 187 2.67 2.70 -16.57
CA GLY A 187 1.25 2.63 -16.95
C GLY A 187 0.35 2.02 -15.84
N GLY A 188 0.88 1.93 -14.62
CA GLY A 188 0.27 1.25 -13.49
C GLY A 188 -0.42 2.24 -12.56
N ARG A 189 -1.67 1.96 -12.20
CA ARG A 189 -2.46 2.81 -11.30
C ARG A 189 -2.16 2.56 -9.82
N SER A 190 -1.72 1.36 -9.48
CA SER A 190 -1.42 0.94 -8.11
C SER A 190 -0.29 1.78 -7.51
N GLY A 191 0.72 2.16 -8.29
CA GLY A 191 1.83 3.01 -7.83
C GLY A 191 1.34 4.32 -7.20
N VAL A 192 0.44 5.04 -7.89
CA VAL A 192 -0.13 6.31 -7.38
C VAL A 192 -0.85 6.10 -6.05
N ILE A 193 -1.63 5.02 -5.92
CA ILE A 193 -2.35 4.69 -4.68
C ILE A 193 -1.36 4.35 -3.56
N ILE A 194 -0.35 3.52 -3.83
CA ILE A 194 0.65 3.11 -2.84
C ILE A 194 1.37 4.35 -2.30
N GLU A 195 1.84 5.23 -3.16
CA GLU A 195 2.56 6.46 -2.75
C GLU A 195 1.66 7.40 -1.94
N LEU A 196 0.40 7.56 -2.37
CA LEU A 196 -0.60 8.31 -1.61
C LEU A 196 -0.81 7.73 -0.21
N LEU A 197 -0.94 6.40 -0.11
CA LEU A 197 -1.12 5.72 1.19
C LEU A 197 0.14 5.83 2.05
N LEU A 198 1.34 5.64 1.50
CA LEU A 198 2.60 5.81 2.24
C LEU A 198 2.74 7.22 2.82
N PHE A 199 2.32 8.24 2.08
CA PHE A 199 2.30 9.61 2.58
C PHE A 199 1.22 9.85 3.65
N LEU A 200 0.01 9.32 3.46
CA LEU A 200 -1.14 9.58 4.34
C LEU A 200 -1.16 8.72 5.61
N MET A 201 -0.62 7.51 5.59
CA MET A 201 -0.71 6.56 6.71
C MET A 201 -0.15 7.10 8.03
N PRO A 202 1.03 7.76 8.08
CA PRO A 202 1.50 8.39 9.32
C PRO A 202 0.47 9.36 9.91
N VAL A 203 -0.17 10.17 9.05
CA VAL A 203 -1.17 11.17 9.45
C VAL A 203 -2.46 10.51 9.93
N LEU A 204 -2.97 9.52 9.21
CA LEU A 204 -4.21 8.82 9.58
C LEU A 204 -4.04 8.03 10.90
N LEU A 205 -2.95 7.26 11.01
CA LEU A 205 -2.71 6.34 12.12
C LEU A 205 -2.33 7.03 13.42
N PHE A 206 -1.72 8.21 13.38
CA PHE A 206 -1.26 8.89 14.61
C PHE A 206 -1.83 10.29 14.79
N GLY A 207 -2.33 10.93 13.74
CA GLY A 207 -2.71 12.33 13.80
C GLY A 207 -1.50 13.22 14.11
N LYS A 208 -1.74 14.50 14.33
CA LYS A 208 -0.64 15.42 14.68
C LYS A 208 -0.11 15.18 16.08
N VAL A 209 1.19 15.36 16.22
CA VAL A 209 1.82 15.53 17.52
C VAL A 209 1.24 16.79 18.15
N LYS A 210 0.64 16.67 19.34
CA LYS A 210 0.25 17.82 20.16
C LYS A 210 1.55 18.46 20.67
N SER A 211 2.16 19.29 19.84
CA SER A 211 3.22 20.21 20.27
C SER A 211 2.65 21.14 21.35
N ASN A 212 3.36 21.29 22.48
CA ASN A 212 3.01 22.25 23.53
C ASN A 212 3.06 23.70 23.03
N GLU A 213 3.73 23.95 21.90
CA GLU A 213 3.61 25.20 21.18
C GLU A 213 2.50 25.09 20.12
N SER A 214 1.52 25.97 20.28
CA SER A 214 0.25 26.10 19.57
C SER A 214 0.39 26.49 18.09
N SER A 215 1.23 25.78 17.33
CA SER A 215 1.26 25.84 15.88
C SER A 215 -0.03 25.22 15.33
N LYS A 216 -1.13 25.97 15.41
CA LYS A 216 -2.31 25.75 14.59
C LYS A 216 -1.78 25.64 13.17
N MET A 217 -1.99 24.50 12.50
CA MET A 217 -1.65 24.42 11.08
C MET A 217 -2.33 25.59 10.40
N LYS A 218 -1.51 26.45 9.81
CA LYS A 218 -2.02 27.52 8.96
C LYS A 218 -2.95 26.85 7.95
N LYS A 219 -4.17 27.35 7.77
CA LYS A 219 -5.17 26.80 6.84
C LYS A 219 -4.54 26.49 5.46
N ARG A 220 -3.57 27.30 5.05
CA ARG A 220 -2.70 27.11 3.87
C ARG A 220 -2.07 25.71 3.77
N ASN A 221 -1.57 25.13 4.86
CA ASN A 221 -0.91 23.83 4.85
C ASN A 221 -1.91 22.70 4.58
N ILE A 222 -3.14 22.78 5.10
CA ILE A 222 -4.21 21.82 4.79
C ILE A 222 -4.53 21.89 3.30
N ILE A 223 -4.68 23.10 2.78
CA ILE A 223 -5.03 23.34 1.38
C ILE A 223 -3.96 22.75 0.44
N LEU A 224 -2.67 22.94 0.73
CA LEU A 224 -1.60 22.40 -0.14
C LEU A 224 -1.57 20.87 -0.18
N ILE A 225 -1.90 20.21 0.93
CA ILE A 225 -2.01 18.74 0.96
C ILE A 225 -3.25 18.29 0.22
N LEU A 226 -4.38 18.97 0.44
CA LEU A 226 -5.60 18.69 -0.30
C LEU A 226 -5.33 18.80 -1.80
N ILE A 227 -4.58 19.82 -2.23
CA ILE A 227 -4.14 19.97 -3.62
C ILE A 227 -3.26 18.78 -4.06
N ALA A 228 -2.24 18.40 -3.28
CA ALA A 228 -1.38 17.26 -3.64
C ALA A 228 -2.17 15.94 -3.76
N VAL A 229 -3.08 15.68 -2.82
CA VAL A 229 -3.98 14.52 -2.84
C VAL A 229 -4.92 14.59 -4.05
N VAL A 230 -5.51 15.76 -4.33
CA VAL A 230 -6.38 15.97 -5.49
C VAL A 230 -5.62 15.73 -6.79
N VAL A 231 -4.37 16.20 -6.92
CA VAL A 231 -3.52 15.95 -8.08
C VAL A 231 -3.31 14.44 -8.28
N LEU A 232 -2.97 13.70 -7.22
CA LEU A 232 -2.81 12.24 -7.29
C LEU A 232 -4.10 11.54 -7.70
N VAL A 233 -5.25 11.96 -7.16
CA VAL A 233 -6.57 11.42 -7.52
C VAL A 233 -6.92 11.73 -8.97
N VAL A 234 -6.64 12.95 -9.45
CA VAL A 234 -6.88 13.35 -10.84
C VAL A 234 -6.00 12.54 -11.79
N VAL A 235 -4.72 12.34 -11.48
CA VAL A 235 -3.83 11.49 -12.29
C VAL A 235 -4.34 10.06 -12.32
N PHE A 236 -4.71 9.49 -11.18
CA PHE A 236 -5.31 8.15 -11.11
C PHE A 236 -6.60 8.04 -11.94
N TRP A 237 -7.47 9.04 -11.85
CA TRP A 237 -8.72 9.09 -12.59
C TRP A 237 -8.48 9.20 -14.10
N GLN A 238 -7.55 10.05 -14.53
CA GLN A 238 -7.19 10.23 -15.93
C GLN A 238 -6.62 8.94 -16.52
N MET A 239 -5.67 8.30 -15.84
CA MET A 239 -5.13 7.00 -16.25
C MET A 239 -6.22 5.93 -16.33
N SER A 240 -7.14 5.92 -15.36
CA SER A 240 -8.27 4.99 -15.36
C SER A 240 -9.23 5.23 -16.51
N SER A 241 -9.47 6.50 -16.86
CA SER A 241 -10.41 6.90 -17.92
C SER A 241 -9.86 6.58 -19.30
N VAL A 242 -8.59 6.86 -19.58
CA VAL A 242 -7.98 6.48 -20.87
C VAL A 242 -7.99 4.96 -21.04
N ARG A 243 -7.64 4.22 -19.98
CA ARG A 243 -7.60 2.76 -20.00
C ARG A 243 -8.97 2.09 -20.08
N SER A 244 -10.06 2.83 -19.89
CA SER A 244 -11.42 2.30 -19.99
C SER A 244 -12.15 2.72 -21.26
N ARG A 245 -11.55 3.52 -22.14
CA ARG A 245 -12.17 3.98 -23.41
C ARG A 245 -12.59 2.85 -24.35
N TRP A 246 -11.88 1.73 -24.35
CA TRP A 246 -12.17 0.58 -25.21
C TRP A 246 -13.22 -0.38 -24.61
N MET A 247 -13.59 -0.18 -23.35
CA MET A 247 -14.59 -1.05 -22.72
C MET A 247 -15.96 -0.76 -23.33
N THR A 248 -16.75 -1.82 -23.48
CA THR A 248 -18.15 -1.73 -23.85
C THR A 248 -19.02 -2.16 -22.68
N THR A 249 -20.32 -1.86 -22.75
CA THR A 249 -21.28 -2.43 -21.80
C THR A 249 -21.30 -3.94 -21.93
N ASP A 250 -21.42 -4.62 -20.80
CA ASP A 250 -21.38 -6.08 -20.68
C ASP A 250 -22.71 -6.61 -20.13
N GLN A 251 -23.07 -7.85 -20.49
CA GLN A 251 -24.28 -8.55 -20.05
C GLN A 251 -24.35 -8.73 -18.53
N TYR A 252 -23.20 -8.70 -17.85
CA TYR A 252 -23.13 -8.83 -16.39
C TYR A 252 -23.37 -7.49 -15.64
N MET A 253 -23.49 -6.37 -16.35
CA MET A 253 -23.81 -5.08 -15.74
C MET A 253 -25.30 -4.96 -15.38
N SER A 254 -25.61 -4.50 -14.17
CA SER A 254 -26.98 -4.11 -13.82
C SER A 254 -27.42 -2.85 -14.58
N PRO A 255 -28.73 -2.56 -14.68
CA PRO A 255 -29.21 -1.31 -15.28
C PRO A 255 -28.62 -0.05 -14.63
N THR A 256 -28.35 -0.10 -13.32
CA THR A 256 -27.69 0.99 -12.59
C THR A 256 -26.23 1.14 -12.99
N MET A 257 -25.49 0.04 -13.11
CA MET A 257 -24.09 0.07 -13.55
C MET A 257 -23.97 0.55 -15.00
N VAL A 258 -24.88 0.17 -15.89
CA VAL A 258 -24.93 0.70 -17.26
C VAL A 258 -25.09 2.22 -17.27
N LYS A 259 -25.93 2.79 -16.39
CA LYS A 259 -26.07 4.24 -16.25
C LYS A 259 -24.78 4.90 -15.76
N LEU A 260 -24.11 4.33 -14.76
CA LEU A 260 -22.84 4.84 -14.25
C LEU A 260 -21.71 4.73 -15.28
N PHE A 261 -21.66 3.62 -16.02
CA PHE A 261 -20.71 3.39 -17.10
C PHE A 261 -20.81 4.46 -18.19
N ARG A 262 -22.03 4.88 -18.55
CA ARG A 262 -22.25 5.97 -19.51
C ARG A 262 -21.75 7.32 -19.04
N ILE A 263 -21.70 7.56 -17.72
CA ILE A 263 -21.09 8.78 -17.15
C ILE A 263 -19.56 8.69 -17.26
N SER A 264 -18.98 7.56 -16.84
CA SER A 264 -17.56 7.28 -17.03
C SER A 264 -17.27 5.79 -16.95
N PRO A 265 -16.68 5.17 -17.99
CA PRO A 265 -16.21 3.79 -17.96
C PRO A 265 -15.18 3.51 -16.85
N ALA A 266 -14.49 4.54 -16.34
CA ALA A 266 -13.57 4.40 -15.21
C ALA A 266 -14.28 3.98 -13.91
N ILE A 267 -15.57 4.33 -13.73
CA ILE A 267 -16.36 3.94 -12.56
C ILE A 267 -16.49 2.42 -12.52
N TYR A 268 -16.91 1.82 -13.65
CA TYR A 268 -17.03 0.38 -13.78
C TYR A 268 -15.70 -0.31 -13.51
N LYS A 269 -14.60 0.12 -14.15
CA LYS A 269 -13.31 -0.54 -13.93
C LYS A 269 -12.78 -0.40 -12.49
N THR A 270 -13.03 0.72 -11.84
CA THR A 270 -12.65 0.92 -10.43
C THR A 270 -13.50 0.04 -9.52
N PHE A 271 -14.79 -0.07 -9.80
CA PHE A 271 -15.69 -0.98 -9.08
C PHE A 271 -15.23 -2.44 -9.20
N LEU A 272 -14.88 -2.88 -10.40
CA LEU A 272 -14.32 -4.20 -10.67
C LEU A 272 -13.06 -4.46 -9.82
N TYR A 273 -12.08 -3.54 -9.82
CA TYR A 273 -10.86 -3.72 -9.00
C TYR A 273 -11.12 -3.85 -7.50
N ILE A 274 -12.21 -3.26 -7.00
CA ILE A 274 -12.58 -3.37 -5.60
C ILE A 274 -13.29 -4.69 -5.32
N THR A 275 -14.14 -5.16 -6.24
CA THR A 275 -15.08 -6.26 -5.97
C THR A 275 -14.62 -7.63 -6.52
N GLU A 276 -13.93 -7.67 -7.66
CA GLU A 276 -13.43 -8.92 -8.27
C GLU A 276 -12.48 -9.73 -7.37
N PRO A 277 -11.57 -9.13 -6.56
CA PRO A 277 -10.63 -9.91 -5.75
C PRO A 277 -11.31 -10.87 -4.76
N PHE A 278 -12.47 -10.48 -4.21
CA PHE A 278 -13.25 -11.32 -3.31
C PHE A 278 -13.86 -12.52 -4.02
N VAL A 279 -14.39 -12.31 -5.23
CA VAL A 279 -14.94 -13.39 -6.08
C VAL A 279 -13.83 -14.32 -6.56
N THR A 280 -12.68 -13.75 -6.91
CA THR A 280 -11.49 -14.49 -7.35
C THR A 280 -10.97 -15.40 -6.24
N LEU A 281 -11.00 -14.95 -4.98
CA LEU A 281 -10.73 -15.82 -3.83
C LEU A 281 -11.71 -17.01 -3.79
N SER A 282 -13.01 -16.78 -4.00
CA SER A 282 -14.00 -17.86 -4.00
C SER A 282 -13.76 -18.89 -5.10
N GLU A 283 -13.42 -18.46 -6.31
CA GLU A 283 -13.08 -19.38 -7.42
C GLU A 283 -11.77 -20.14 -7.16
N TYR A 284 -10.73 -19.45 -6.67
CA TYR A 284 -9.47 -20.09 -6.27
C TYR A 284 -9.66 -21.19 -5.23
N LEU A 285 -10.56 -20.99 -4.26
CA LEU A 285 -10.77 -21.97 -3.19
C LEU A 285 -11.46 -23.26 -3.67
N LYS A 286 -12.05 -23.29 -4.87
CA LYS A 286 -12.63 -24.50 -5.48
C LYS A 286 -11.56 -25.44 -6.03
N ASP A 287 -10.49 -24.88 -6.58
CA ASP A 287 -9.35 -25.62 -7.14
C ASP A 287 -8.04 -24.89 -6.81
N GLN A 288 -7.49 -25.23 -5.65
CA GLN A 288 -6.34 -24.54 -5.08
C GLN A 288 -5.05 -24.98 -5.76
N THR A 289 -4.23 -24.01 -6.13
CA THR A 289 -2.86 -24.26 -6.60
C THR A 289 -1.86 -23.89 -5.52
N PHE A 290 -0.75 -24.62 -5.44
CA PHE A 290 0.34 -24.33 -4.49
C PHE A 290 1.61 -23.96 -5.22
N GLN A 291 2.21 -22.84 -4.85
CA GLN A 291 3.48 -22.34 -5.41
C GLN A 291 4.27 -21.66 -4.29
N PHE A 292 5.23 -22.37 -3.71
CA PHE A 292 5.90 -21.94 -2.48
C PHE A 292 6.49 -20.53 -2.56
N GLY A 293 5.89 -19.60 -1.82
CA GLY A 293 6.38 -18.24 -1.66
C GLY A 293 6.54 -17.43 -2.96
N ILE A 294 5.90 -17.81 -4.07
CA ILE A 294 6.09 -17.13 -5.36
C ILE A 294 5.57 -15.69 -5.34
N ASN A 295 4.49 -15.46 -4.58
CA ASN A 295 3.95 -14.12 -4.39
C ASN A 295 4.82 -13.39 -3.35
N THR A 296 4.96 -13.93 -2.14
CA THR A 296 5.64 -13.30 -1.00
C THR A 296 7.11 -12.98 -1.29
N PHE A 297 7.84 -13.91 -1.92
CA PHE A 297 9.28 -13.80 -2.16
C PHE A 297 9.62 -13.45 -3.62
N GLY A 298 8.67 -12.90 -4.39
CA GLY A 298 8.85 -12.61 -5.81
C GLY A 298 10.11 -11.77 -6.14
N MET A 299 10.50 -10.84 -5.24
CA MET A 299 11.76 -10.11 -5.36
C MET A 299 12.99 -11.05 -5.37
N PHE A 300 13.02 -12.02 -4.45
CA PHE A 300 14.13 -12.96 -4.32
C PHE A 300 14.17 -13.92 -5.50
N TYR A 301 13.03 -14.43 -5.97
CA TYR A 301 12.96 -15.22 -7.21
C TYR A 301 13.54 -14.45 -8.40
N ASN A 302 13.17 -13.17 -8.55
CA ASN A 302 13.68 -12.32 -9.63
C ASN A 302 15.21 -12.10 -9.53
N ILE A 303 15.74 -11.86 -8.32
CA ILE A 303 17.18 -11.71 -8.10
C ILE A 303 17.93 -13.02 -8.38
N LEU A 304 17.44 -14.15 -7.85
CA LEU A 304 18.04 -15.47 -8.05
C LEU A 304 18.06 -15.87 -9.53
N ASN A 305 17.00 -15.55 -10.28
CA ASN A 305 16.96 -15.79 -11.72
C ASN A 305 17.98 -14.95 -12.48
N LYS A 306 18.21 -13.69 -12.08
CA LYS A 306 19.24 -12.84 -12.69
C LYS A 306 20.66 -13.33 -12.46
N ILE A 307 20.92 -14.10 -11.40
CA ILE A 307 22.23 -14.73 -11.13
C ILE A 307 22.29 -16.19 -11.60
N GLY A 308 21.27 -16.69 -12.31
CA GLY A 308 21.32 -17.97 -13.04
C GLY A 308 20.58 -19.16 -12.42
N PHE A 309 19.76 -18.99 -11.38
CA PHE A 309 19.07 -20.12 -10.72
C PHE A 309 17.87 -20.70 -11.50
N ASN A 310 17.43 -20.08 -12.61
CA ASN A 310 16.34 -20.55 -13.49
C ASN A 310 15.09 -21.09 -12.75
N LEU A 311 14.68 -20.41 -11.69
CA LEU A 311 13.49 -20.73 -10.89
C LEU A 311 12.22 -20.37 -11.67
N PRO A 312 11.15 -21.18 -11.58
CA PRO A 312 9.86 -20.84 -12.17
C PRO A 312 9.28 -19.61 -11.48
N TYR A 313 9.27 -18.48 -12.18
CA TYR A 313 8.76 -17.21 -11.66
C TYR A 313 7.85 -16.54 -12.68
N GLU A 314 6.55 -16.54 -12.38
CA GLU A 314 5.55 -15.81 -13.13
C GLU A 314 5.15 -14.55 -12.34
N ARG A 315 5.40 -13.40 -12.95
CA ARG A 315 5.04 -12.10 -12.33
C ARG A 315 3.54 -11.88 -12.29
N TYR A 316 2.80 -12.40 -13.26
CA TYR A 316 1.35 -12.28 -13.31
C TYR A 316 0.70 -13.53 -12.71
N GLN A 317 -0.42 -13.36 -12.02
CA GLN A 317 -1.15 -14.49 -11.46
C GLN A 317 -1.98 -15.14 -12.54
N THR A 318 -2.28 -16.43 -12.35
CA THR A 318 -3.32 -17.13 -13.09
C THR A 318 -4.63 -16.36 -12.99
N ALA A 319 -5.25 -16.08 -14.14
CA ALA A 319 -6.55 -15.44 -14.18
C ALA A 319 -7.66 -16.45 -13.85
N TYR A 320 -8.64 -16.02 -13.06
CA TYR A 320 -9.87 -16.76 -12.80
C TYR A 320 -11.04 -16.09 -13.50
N TYR A 321 -12.00 -16.88 -13.95
CA TYR A 321 -13.22 -16.36 -14.58
C TYR A 321 -14.24 -15.98 -13.51
N VAL A 322 -14.44 -14.68 -13.32
CA VAL A 322 -15.40 -14.10 -12.36
C VAL A 322 -16.27 -13.07 -13.06
N PRO A 323 -17.37 -13.54 -13.67
CA PRO A 323 -17.80 -13.30 -15.08
C PRO A 323 -16.84 -12.76 -16.15
N MET A 324 -15.63 -12.37 -15.79
CA MET A 324 -14.57 -11.91 -16.67
C MET A 324 -13.23 -12.35 -16.09
N GLU A 325 -12.19 -12.39 -16.91
CA GLU A 325 -10.86 -12.76 -16.43
C GLU A 325 -10.33 -11.74 -15.42
N CYS A 326 -10.06 -12.22 -14.20
CA CYS A 326 -9.41 -11.45 -13.16
C CYS A 326 -8.16 -12.17 -12.66
N ASN A 327 -7.03 -11.48 -12.72
CA ASN A 327 -5.72 -11.98 -12.28
C ASN A 327 -5.23 -11.31 -10.99
N VAL A 328 -6.19 -10.81 -10.20
CA VAL A 328 -5.94 -10.14 -8.94
C VAL A 328 -6.89 -10.72 -7.90
N ALA A 329 -6.35 -11.07 -6.75
CA ALA A 329 -7.11 -11.69 -5.67
C ALA A 329 -6.70 -11.10 -4.32
N THR A 330 -7.54 -11.25 -3.31
CA THR A 330 -7.20 -10.77 -1.95
C THR A 330 -5.88 -11.36 -1.44
N TYR A 331 -5.26 -10.69 -0.46
CA TYR A 331 -4.03 -11.18 0.15
C TYR A 331 -4.15 -12.63 0.67
N ILE A 332 -5.34 -13.03 1.13
CA ILE A 332 -5.66 -14.38 1.63
C ILE A 332 -5.34 -15.43 0.57
N ARG A 333 -5.77 -15.20 -0.67
CA ARG A 333 -5.52 -16.13 -1.79
C ARG A 333 -4.02 -16.34 -1.99
N GLU A 334 -3.25 -15.26 -2.01
CA GLU A 334 -1.82 -15.31 -2.28
C GLU A 334 -1.04 -16.03 -1.19
N ILE A 335 -1.35 -15.77 0.09
CA ILE A 335 -0.68 -16.44 1.18
C ILE A 335 -1.08 -17.91 1.32
N ILE A 336 -2.32 -18.29 0.96
CA ILE A 336 -2.72 -19.71 0.85
C ILE A 336 -1.97 -20.37 -0.31
N GLN A 337 -1.88 -19.72 -1.47
CA GLN A 337 -1.12 -20.24 -2.61
C GLN A 337 0.36 -20.44 -2.26
N ASP A 338 0.93 -19.50 -1.52
CA ASP A 338 2.35 -19.53 -1.15
C ASP A 338 2.67 -20.55 -0.07
N PHE A 339 1.78 -20.75 0.90
CA PHE A 339 2.14 -21.47 2.12
C PHE A 339 1.12 -22.52 2.58
N THR A 340 0.07 -22.78 1.80
CA THR A 340 -1.11 -23.55 2.21
C THR A 340 -1.88 -22.89 3.37
N TYR A 341 -3.05 -23.43 3.68
CA TYR A 341 -3.98 -22.81 4.63
C TYR A 341 -3.39 -22.61 6.04
N PHE A 342 -2.70 -23.61 6.59
CA PHE A 342 -2.19 -23.56 7.96
C PHE A 342 -1.14 -22.45 8.15
N VAL A 343 -0.14 -22.41 7.28
CA VAL A 343 0.92 -21.40 7.37
C VAL A 343 0.39 -20.02 6.95
N ALA A 344 -0.58 -19.94 6.04
CA ALA A 344 -1.27 -18.69 5.73
C ALA A 344 -1.94 -18.05 6.95
N LEU A 345 -2.58 -18.86 7.81
CA LEU A 345 -3.11 -18.38 9.09
C LEU A 345 -1.98 -17.89 10.02
N PHE A 346 -0.85 -18.60 10.08
CA PHE A 346 0.31 -18.17 10.85
C PHE A 346 0.88 -16.83 10.35
N VAL A 347 1.04 -16.66 9.04
CA VAL A 347 1.48 -15.39 8.42
C VAL A 347 0.51 -14.26 8.76
N THR A 348 -0.80 -14.53 8.70
CA THR A 348 -1.83 -13.56 9.07
C THR A 348 -1.76 -13.18 10.55
N ALA A 349 -1.55 -14.16 11.43
CA ALA A 349 -1.33 -13.95 12.85
C ALA A 349 -0.08 -13.09 13.09
N PHE A 350 1.03 -13.39 12.40
CA PHE A 350 2.26 -12.64 12.50
C PHE A 350 2.10 -11.19 12.05
N LEU A 351 1.41 -10.95 10.92
CA LEU A 351 1.08 -9.60 10.45
C LEU A 351 0.20 -8.84 11.46
N GLY A 352 -0.80 -9.50 12.05
CA GLY A 352 -1.63 -8.93 13.11
C GLY A 352 -0.77 -8.53 14.33
N LEU A 353 0.06 -9.45 14.82
CA LEU A 353 0.95 -9.23 15.95
C LEU A 353 1.93 -8.07 15.72
N LEU A 354 2.58 -8.03 14.55
CA LEU A 354 3.47 -6.93 14.16
C LEU A 354 2.73 -5.60 14.07
N SER A 355 1.50 -5.58 13.54
CA SER A 355 0.71 -4.36 13.41
C SER A 355 0.28 -3.83 14.78
N GLY A 356 -0.18 -4.70 15.67
CA GLY A 356 -0.56 -4.34 17.03
C GLY A 356 0.62 -3.83 17.86
N THR A 357 1.76 -4.54 17.80
CA THR A 357 3.00 -4.15 18.50
C THR A 357 3.53 -2.82 17.99
N THR A 358 3.74 -2.66 16.69
CA THR A 358 4.32 -1.42 16.11
C THR A 358 3.42 -0.21 16.32
N PHE A 359 2.10 -0.37 16.23
CA PHE A 359 1.14 0.72 16.50
C PHE A 359 1.23 1.22 17.95
N ILE A 360 1.24 0.30 18.92
CA ILE A 360 1.39 0.64 20.34
C ILE A 360 2.77 1.23 20.62
N SER A 361 3.84 0.62 20.10
CA SER A 361 5.22 1.13 20.23
C SER A 361 5.30 2.59 19.80
N THR A 362 4.79 2.91 18.61
CA THR A 362 4.82 4.26 18.05
C THR A 362 4.06 5.25 18.93
N ARG A 363 2.90 4.85 19.45
CA ARG A 363 2.08 5.73 20.30
C ARG A 363 2.78 6.10 21.61
N TYR A 364 3.50 5.17 22.21
CA TYR A 364 4.14 5.38 23.52
C TYR A 364 5.56 5.95 23.41
N LYS A 365 6.35 5.50 22.43
CA LYS A 365 7.76 5.88 22.29
C LYS A 365 7.99 7.05 21.33
N LEU A 366 7.06 7.30 20.40
CA LEU A 366 7.18 8.32 19.34
C LEU A 366 8.43 8.16 18.43
N ASP A 367 8.99 6.96 18.38
CA ASP A 367 10.12 6.56 17.54
C ASP A 367 9.75 6.58 16.04
N ASP A 368 10.61 7.21 15.24
CA ASP A 368 10.49 7.32 13.78
C ASP A 368 10.50 5.94 13.08
N ILE A 369 11.27 4.98 13.58
CA ILE A 369 11.38 3.63 12.98
C ILE A 369 10.07 2.86 13.18
N SER A 370 9.55 2.86 14.41
CA SER A 370 8.26 2.26 14.75
C SER A 370 7.14 2.89 13.93
N GLU A 371 7.16 4.23 13.77
CA GLU A 371 6.18 4.95 12.98
C GLU A 371 6.22 4.56 11.50
N ALA A 372 7.42 4.49 10.92
CA ALA A 372 7.61 4.04 9.54
C ALA A 372 7.10 2.61 9.35
N ARG A 373 7.48 1.68 10.23
CA ARG A 373 7.01 0.28 10.18
C ARG A 373 5.49 0.19 10.28
N CYS A 374 4.89 0.90 11.23
CA CYS A 374 3.45 0.91 11.40
C CYS A 374 2.73 1.50 10.18
N SER A 375 3.32 2.50 9.53
CA SER A 375 2.76 3.12 8.33
C SER A 375 2.85 2.20 7.11
N ILE A 376 3.98 1.49 6.93
CA ILE A 376 4.13 0.45 5.90
C ILE A 376 3.10 -0.66 6.11
N LEU A 377 2.97 -1.18 7.33
CA LEU A 377 1.97 -2.19 7.66
C LEU A 377 0.53 -1.68 7.45
N GLY A 378 0.27 -0.42 7.81
CA GLY A 378 -1.02 0.25 7.55
C GLY A 378 -1.36 0.28 6.06
N THR A 379 -0.38 0.59 5.20
CA THR A 379 -0.55 0.54 3.74
C THR A 379 -0.83 -0.89 3.25
N ILE A 380 -0.07 -1.89 3.72
CA ILE A 380 -0.29 -3.31 3.37
C ILE A 380 -1.71 -3.76 3.78
N ILE A 381 -2.15 -3.41 4.99
CA ILE A 381 -3.50 -3.72 5.49
C ILE A 381 -4.56 -3.03 4.64
N THR A 382 -4.36 -1.76 4.31
CA THR A 382 -5.31 -0.98 3.49
C THR A 382 -5.50 -1.60 2.11
N LEU A 383 -4.45 -2.21 1.57
CA LEU A 383 -4.47 -2.84 0.26
C LEU A 383 -4.73 -4.35 0.29
N SER A 384 -5.00 -4.92 1.47
CA SER A 384 -5.18 -6.37 1.68
C SER A 384 -6.35 -6.96 0.88
N PHE A 385 -7.37 -6.17 0.59
CA PHE A 385 -8.49 -6.58 -0.26
C PHE A 385 -8.05 -6.84 -1.71
N PHE A 386 -6.99 -6.19 -2.17
CA PHE A 386 -6.59 -6.18 -3.58
C PHE A 386 -5.56 -7.26 -3.90
N MET A 387 -4.44 -7.32 -3.17
CA MET A 387 -3.36 -8.32 -3.35
C MET A 387 -2.43 -8.34 -2.14
N PHE A 388 -1.55 -9.34 -2.02
CA PHE A 388 -0.52 -9.34 -0.99
C PHE A 388 0.67 -8.48 -1.43
N PHE A 389 0.65 -7.20 -1.04
CA PHE A 389 1.63 -6.21 -1.52
C PHE A 389 3.10 -6.47 -1.16
N LEU A 390 3.41 -7.41 -0.25
CA LEU A 390 4.79 -7.89 -0.08
C LEU A 390 5.33 -8.61 -1.33
N ARG A 391 4.48 -8.92 -2.31
CA ARG A 391 4.92 -9.37 -3.64
C ARG A 391 5.68 -8.32 -4.43
N GLU A 392 5.35 -7.05 -4.23
CA GLU A 392 5.99 -5.96 -4.96
C GLU A 392 7.34 -5.61 -4.33
N THR A 393 8.38 -5.49 -5.17
CA THR A 393 9.74 -5.19 -4.71
C THR A 393 9.83 -3.92 -3.86
N VAL A 394 8.98 -2.92 -4.16
CA VAL A 394 8.93 -1.66 -3.40
C VAL A 394 8.67 -1.89 -1.90
N PHE A 395 7.86 -2.88 -1.52
CA PHE A 395 7.57 -3.15 -0.11
C PHE A 395 8.73 -3.82 0.62
N TRP A 396 9.48 -4.70 -0.06
CA TRP A 396 10.72 -5.24 0.50
C TRP A 396 11.76 -4.14 0.74
N VAL A 397 11.91 -3.23 -0.23
CA VAL A 397 12.77 -2.04 -0.07
C VAL A 397 12.30 -1.19 1.10
N LEU A 398 11.00 -0.91 1.23
CA LEU A 398 10.45 -0.15 2.35
C LEU A 398 10.71 -0.82 3.70
N VAL A 399 10.50 -2.14 3.81
CA VAL A 399 10.68 -2.90 5.06
C VAL A 399 12.16 -2.96 5.47
N ILE A 400 13.08 -3.09 4.52
CA ILE A 400 14.52 -3.27 4.78
C ILE A 400 15.24 -1.93 4.89
N ILE A 401 15.10 -1.07 3.88
CA ILE A 401 15.90 0.16 3.77
C ILE A 401 15.41 1.25 4.73
N THR A 402 14.10 1.39 4.95
CA THR A 402 13.58 2.48 5.81
C THR A 402 14.13 2.41 7.24
N PRO A 403 14.10 1.25 7.95
CA PRO A 403 14.65 1.17 9.30
C PRO A 403 16.17 1.39 9.34
N ILE A 404 16.91 0.86 8.36
CA ILE A 404 18.37 1.05 8.27
C ILE A 404 18.69 2.53 8.09
N TYR A 405 18.01 3.19 7.16
CA TYR A 405 18.25 4.60 6.84
C TYR A 405 17.92 5.52 8.02
N LEU A 406 16.77 5.32 8.68
CA LEU A 406 16.41 6.07 9.88
C LEU A 406 17.41 5.89 11.02
N LYS A 407 17.97 4.69 11.19
CA LYS A 407 19.03 4.42 12.16
C LYS A 407 20.34 5.16 11.82
N ILE A 408 20.71 5.23 10.55
CA ILE A 408 21.89 5.99 10.10
C ILE A 408 21.70 7.49 10.39
N LEU A 409 20.54 8.04 10.07
CA LEU A 409 20.23 9.45 10.34
C LEU A 409 20.26 9.77 11.85
N SER A 410 19.75 8.86 12.68
CA SER A 410 19.71 9.06 14.12
C SER A 410 21.09 9.01 14.77
N GLN A 411 21.97 8.10 14.30
CA GLN A 411 23.37 8.05 14.73
C GLN A 411 24.16 9.30 14.34
N HIS A 412 23.97 9.81 13.12
CA HIS A 412 24.65 11.03 12.66
C HIS A 412 24.27 12.25 13.49
N LYS A 413 22.98 12.37 13.88
CA LYS A 413 22.51 13.42 14.79
C LYS A 413 23.23 13.37 16.15
N TYR A 414 23.37 12.19 16.73
CA TYR A 414 24.07 12.04 18.01
C TYR A 414 25.55 12.43 17.93
N ALA A 415 26.24 12.06 16.85
CA ALA A 415 27.64 12.42 16.66
C ALA A 415 27.83 13.95 16.64
N ILE A 416 26.93 14.68 15.98
CA ILE A 416 26.97 16.15 15.94
C ILE A 416 26.73 16.76 17.33
N GLN A 417 25.78 16.21 18.11
CA GLN A 417 25.48 16.72 19.46
C GLN A 417 26.62 16.49 20.46
N ILE A 418 27.35 15.37 20.35
CA ILE A 418 28.51 15.11 21.20
C ILE A 418 29.65 16.06 20.84
N GLY A 419 29.89 16.28 19.54
CA GLY A 419 30.92 17.23 19.07
C GLY A 419 30.66 18.67 19.53
N SER A 420 29.42 19.15 19.43
CA SER A 420 29.07 20.52 19.83
C SER A 420 29.13 20.77 21.35
N ASN A 421 29.12 19.71 22.17
CA ASN A 421 29.25 19.84 23.62
C ASN A 421 30.71 19.72 24.09
N ALA A 422 31.63 19.35 23.20
CA ALA A 422 33.06 19.22 23.47
C ALA A 422 33.85 20.47 23.09
N GLU A 423 33.26 21.36 22.28
CA GLU A 423 33.71 22.74 21.99
C GLU A 423 33.09 23.71 23.00
#